data_AF-A0A7C3X5E2-F1
#
_entry.id   AF-A0A7C3X5E2-F1
#
_cell.length_a   1.000
_cell.length_b   1.000
_cell.length_c   1.000
_cell.angle_alpha   90.00
_cell.angle_beta   90.00
_cell.angle_gamma   90.00
#
_symmetry.space_group_name_H-M   'P 1'
#
loop_
_entity.id
_entity.type
_entity.pdbx_description
1 polymer ?
#
loop_
_entity_poly.entity_id
_entity_poly.type
_entity_poly.pdbx_seq_one_letter_code
_entity_poly.pdbx_strand_id
1 'polypeptide(L)'
;EAPLVWKVKAPTYSNLLSWRPMFEDQEIADIPIIAASIDPCICCMDRFHIVEGSREKVVAKEELLRLSWEKTRKISAQRGLRLPESGGKA
;
A
#
# COMPACT_ATOMS: atom_id res chain seq x y z
N GLU A 1 -8.96 -2.81 -29.73
CA GLU A 1 -9.45 -3.66 -28.63
C GLU A 1 -8.76 -3.21 -27.35
N ALA A 2 -9.51 -2.81 -26.32
CA ALA A 2 -8.95 -2.32 -25.06
C ALA A 2 -8.72 -3.50 -24.09
N PRO A 3 -7.72 -3.43 -23.18
CA PRO A 3 -7.40 -4.54 -22.29
C PRO A 3 -8.52 -4.79 -21.26
N LEU A 4 -8.89 -6.06 -21.06
CA LEU A 4 -9.91 -6.48 -20.06
C LEU A 4 -9.44 -6.21 -18.62
N VAL A 5 -8.14 -6.34 -18.34
CA VAL A 5 -7.52 -6.05 -17.04
C VAL A 5 -6.12 -5.47 -17.26
N TRP A 6 -5.77 -4.42 -16.53
CA TRP A 6 -4.44 -3.81 -16.56
C TRP A 6 -3.91 -3.62 -15.13
N LYS A 7 -2.82 -4.32 -14.79
CA LYS A 7 -2.17 -4.21 -13.47
C LYS A 7 -0.81 -3.53 -13.60
N VAL A 8 -0.75 -2.25 -13.25
CA VAL A 8 0.52 -1.52 -13.14
C VAL A 8 1.22 -1.94 -11.85
N LYS A 9 2.49 -2.34 -11.94
CA LYS A 9 3.35 -2.57 -10.79
C LYS A 9 4.45 -1.51 -10.78
N ALA A 10 4.34 -0.54 -9.87
CA ALA A 10 5.37 0.47 -9.68
C ALA A 10 6.67 -0.19 -9.16
N PRO A 11 7.86 0.31 -9.56
CA PRO A 11 9.14 -0.22 -9.06
C PRO A 11 9.25 -0.10 -7.54
N THR A 12 8.77 1.00 -6.96
CA THR A 12 8.71 1.24 -5.52
C THR A 12 7.94 0.14 -4.77
N TYR A 13 6.90 -0.46 -5.37
CA TYR A 13 6.13 -1.53 -4.71
C TYR A 13 6.96 -2.79 -4.49
N SER A 14 7.89 -3.09 -5.41
CA SER A 14 8.82 -4.22 -5.23
C SER A 14 9.89 -3.92 -4.19
N ASN A 15 10.37 -2.67 -4.16
CA ASN A 15 11.55 -2.29 -3.40
C ASN A 15 11.21 -1.85 -1.95
N LEU A 16 9.94 -1.58 -1.64
CA LEU A 16 9.56 -1.11 -0.30
C LEU A 16 10.00 -2.05 0.83
N LEU A 17 9.96 -3.37 0.58
CA LEU A 17 10.34 -4.36 1.60
C LEU A 17 11.85 -4.42 1.86
N SER A 18 12.70 -3.92 0.97
CA SER A 18 14.15 -3.88 1.20
C SER A 18 14.54 -2.81 2.22
N TRP A 19 13.67 -1.84 2.51
CA TRP A 19 13.94 -0.86 3.57
C TRP A 19 14.10 -1.49 4.95
N ARG A 20 13.39 -2.58 5.24
CA ARG A 20 13.48 -3.24 6.54
C ARG A 20 14.93 -3.62 6.90
N PRO A 21 15.63 -4.43 6.09
CA PRO A 21 17.04 -4.74 6.38
C PRO A 21 17.99 -3.55 6.18
N MET A 22 17.63 -2.55 5.36
CA MET A 22 18.49 -1.37 5.17
C MET A 22 18.49 -0.43 6.38
N PHE A 23 17.41 -0.38 7.15
CA PHE A 23 17.31 0.43 8.37
C PHE A 23 17.81 -0.32 9.63
N GLU A 24 18.13 -1.61 9.53
CA GLU A 24 18.69 -2.37 10.63
C GLU A 24 20.10 -1.83 10.97
N ASP A 25 20.35 -1.59 12.26
CA ASP A 25 21.61 -1.09 12.81
C ASP A 25 22.09 0.28 12.25
N GLN A 26 21.18 1.12 11.74
CA GLN A 26 21.48 2.47 11.26
C GLN A 26 21.03 3.56 12.23
N GLU A 27 21.65 4.75 12.14
CA GLU A 27 21.27 5.90 12.95
C GLU A 27 20.01 6.60 12.38
N ILE A 28 19.29 7.34 13.23
CA ILE A 28 18.10 8.10 12.81
C ILE A 28 18.45 9.11 11.70
N ALA A 29 19.68 9.64 11.71
CA ALA A 29 20.17 10.57 10.71
C ALA A 29 20.33 9.94 9.31
N ASP A 30 20.48 8.62 9.20
CA ASP A 30 20.67 7.92 7.93
C ASP A 30 19.34 7.56 7.25
N ILE A 31 18.21 7.69 7.96
CA ILE A 31 16.88 7.36 7.44
C ILE A 31 16.57 8.07 6.11
N PRO A 32 16.79 9.40 5.97
CA PRO A 32 16.51 10.10 4.71
C PRO A 32 17.43 9.66 3.57
N ILE A 33 18.69 9.29 3.86
CA ILE A 33 19.67 8.85 2.86
C ILE A 33 19.26 7.48 2.31
N ILE A 34 18.93 6.55 3.21
CA ILE A 34 18.45 5.21 2.85
C ILE A 34 17.10 5.30 2.11
N ALA A 35 16.17 6.14 2.56
CA ALA A 35 14.91 6.36 1.86
C ALA A 35 15.13 6.92 0.45
N ALA A 36 16.01 7.93 0.31
CA ALA A 36 16.33 8.54 -0.99
C ALA A 36 17.00 7.57 -1.97
N SER A 37 17.74 6.57 -1.49
CA SER A 37 18.41 5.59 -2.35
C SER A 37 17.47 4.73 -3.21
N ILE A 38 16.21 4.55 -2.76
CA ILE A 38 15.17 3.84 -3.52
C ILE A 38 14.36 4.79 -4.40
N ASP A 39 14.39 6.10 -4.11
CA ASP A 39 13.54 7.13 -4.71
C ASP A 39 12.04 6.75 -4.70
N PRO A 40 11.41 6.70 -3.52
CA PRO A 40 10.04 6.22 -3.40
C PRO A 40 9.03 7.26 -3.92
N CYS A 41 8.49 7.10 -5.14
CA CYS A 41 7.27 7.84 -5.49
C CYS A 41 6.03 7.16 -4.91
N ILE A 42 5.62 7.62 -3.73
CA ILE A 42 4.34 7.27 -3.09
C ILE A 42 3.16 7.55 -4.05
N CYS A 43 3.31 8.57 -4.89
CA CYS A 43 2.36 8.97 -5.93
C CYS A 43 2.01 7.85 -6.94
N CYS A 44 2.94 6.92 -7.17
CA CYS A 44 2.81 5.82 -8.12
C CYS A 44 2.21 4.57 -7.48
N MET A 45 2.09 4.54 -6.15
CA MET A 45 1.58 3.41 -5.37
C MET A 45 0.07 3.53 -5.09
N ASP A 46 -0.47 4.75 -5.07
CA ASP A 46 -1.87 5.05 -4.73
C ASP A 46 -2.84 5.05 -5.95
N ARG A 47 -2.43 4.52 -7.11
CA ARG A 47 -3.27 4.51 -8.33
C ARG A 47 -3.93 3.16 -8.56
N PHE A 48 -5.27 3.13 -8.58
CA PHE A 48 -6.06 1.93 -8.84
C PHE A 48 -7.32 2.27 -9.63
N HIS A 49 -7.53 1.54 -10.73
CA HIS A 49 -8.73 1.61 -11.56
C HIS A 49 -9.48 0.29 -11.43
N ILE A 50 -10.78 0.34 -11.13
CA ILE A 50 -11.65 -0.85 -11.14
C ILE A 50 -12.50 -0.80 -12.42
N VAL A 51 -12.42 -1.86 -13.20
CA VAL A 51 -13.23 -2.06 -14.40
C VAL A 51 -14.17 -3.24 -14.13
N GLU A 52 -15.48 -2.97 -14.04
CA GLU A 52 -16.53 -3.99 -13.92
C GLU A 52 -17.44 -3.93 -15.16
N GLY A 53 -17.17 -4.80 -16.14
CA GLY A 53 -17.91 -4.82 -17.41
C GLY A 53 -17.73 -3.50 -18.18
N SER A 54 -18.83 -2.81 -18.50
CA SER A 54 -18.80 -1.48 -19.15
C SER A 54 -18.75 -0.31 -18.17
N ARG A 55 -18.72 -0.56 -16.86
CA ARG A 55 -18.66 0.48 -15.83
C ARG A 55 -17.22 0.66 -15.38
N GLU A 56 -16.64 1.80 -15.72
CA GLU A 56 -15.38 2.25 -15.17
C GLU A 56 -15.65 3.08 -13.91
N LYS A 57 -15.04 2.69 -12.79
CA LYS A 57 -15.07 3.49 -11.55
C LYS A 57 -13.65 3.79 -11.12
N VAL A 58 -13.29 5.07 -11.13
CA VAL A 58 -12.09 5.55 -10.44
C VAL A 58 -12.39 5.51 -8.95
N VAL A 59 -11.62 4.73 -8.20
CA VAL A 59 -11.80 4.61 -6.75
C VAL A 59 -10.82 5.56 -6.08
N ALA A 60 -11.35 6.46 -5.24
CA ALA A 60 -10.53 7.37 -4.46
C ALA A 60 -9.78 6.61 -3.34
N LYS A 61 -8.69 7.21 -2.86
CA LYS A 61 -7.83 6.63 -1.81
C LYS A 61 -8.61 6.27 -0.55
N GLU A 62 -9.56 7.11 -0.17
CA GLU A 62 -10.40 6.98 1.03
C GLU A 62 -11.25 5.71 0.96
N GLU A 63 -11.77 5.38 -0.21
CA GLU A 63 -12.60 4.19 -0.41
C GLU A 63 -11.77 2.91 -0.35
N LEU A 64 -10.54 2.90 -0.89
CA LEU A 64 -9.65 1.76 -0.72
C LEU A 64 -9.19 1.57 0.72
N LEU A 65 -8.92 2.66 1.44
CA LEU A 65 -8.60 2.59 2.86
C LEU A 65 -9.76 1.98 3.65
N ARG A 66 -10.99 2.41 3.38
CA ARG A 66 -12.21 1.84 3.98
C ARG A 66 -12.31 0.33 3.70
N LEU A 67 -12.20 -0.08 2.44
CA LEU A 67 -12.26 -1.49 2.03
C LEU A 67 -11.14 -2.34 2.66
N SER A 68 -9.93 -1.79 2.76
CA SER A 68 -8.79 -2.42 3.42
C SER A 68 -9.07 -2.65 4.90
N TRP A 69 -9.54 -1.64 5.63
CA TRP A 69 -9.86 -1.78 7.06
C TRP A 69 -10.99 -2.77 7.30
N GLU A 70 -12.04 -2.76 6.47
CA GLU A 70 -13.12 -3.75 6.56
C GLU A 70 -12.61 -5.17 6.34
N LYS A 71 -11.71 -5.37 5.37
CA LYS A 71 -11.09 -6.67 5.11
C LYS A 71 -10.21 -7.12 6.28
N THR A 72 -9.37 -6.23 6.82
CA THR A 72 -8.53 -6.52 7.99
C THR A 72 -9.39 -6.89 9.19
N ARG A 73 -10.49 -6.17 9.44
CA ARG A 73 -11.44 -6.51 10.52
C ARG A 73 -12.03 -7.91 10.36
N LYS A 74 -12.48 -8.26 9.15
CA LYS A 74 -13.01 -9.60 8.83
C LYS A 74 -11.98 -10.70 9.06
N ILE A 75 -10.74 -10.52 8.56
CA ILE A 75 -9.66 -11.50 8.71
C ILE A 75 -9.27 -11.67 10.17
N SER A 76 -9.15 -10.58 10.93
CA SER A 76 -8.81 -10.64 12.35
C SER A 76 -9.89 -11.33 13.17
N ALA A 77 -11.17 -11.07 12.88
CA ALA A 77 -12.29 -11.79 13.50
C ALA A 77 -12.26 -13.29 13.18
N GLN A 78 -11.98 -13.68 11.93
CA GLN A 78 -11.86 -15.09 11.52
C GLN A 78 -10.65 -15.80 12.16
N ARG A 79 -9.57 -15.08 12.44
CA ARG A 79 -8.32 -15.62 13.00
C ARG A 79 -8.18 -15.43 14.52
N GLY A 80 -9.19 -14.85 15.19
CA GLY A 80 -9.13 -14.55 16.62
C GLY A 80 -8.03 -13.55 17.01
N LEU A 81 -7.56 -12.73 16.06
CA LEU A 81 -6.49 -11.76 16.29
C LEU A 81 -7.07 -10.48 16.90
N ARG A 82 -6.46 -10.01 18.00
CA ARG A 82 -6.83 -8.74 18.62
C ARG A 82 -6.35 -7.59 17.72
N LEU A 83 -7.29 -6.80 17.20
CA LEU A 83 -6.95 -5.60 16.44
C LEU A 83 -6.38 -4.54 17.40
N PRO A 84 -5.37 -3.75 16.98
CA PRO A 84 -4.95 -2.59 17.74
C PRO A 84 -6.12 -1.61 17.86
N GLU A 85 -6.36 -1.10 19.07
CA GLU A 85 -7.35 -0.03 19.25
C GLU A 85 -6.88 1.20 18.48
N SER A 86 -7.81 1.77 17.73
CA SER A 86 -7.68 2.90 16.82
C SER A 86 -6.66 3.96 17.25
N GLY A 87 -5.74 4.34 16.35
CA GLY A 87 -5.06 5.64 16.48
C GLY A 87 -3.67 5.80 15.88
N GLY A 88 -2.99 4.73 15.44
CA GLY A 88 -1.69 4.86 14.81
C GLY A 88 -1.80 5.39 13.39
N LYS A 89 -1.55 6.70 13.20
CA LYS A 89 -1.18 7.25 11.88
C LYS A 89 0.01 6.44 11.38
N ALA A 90 -0.19 5.67 10.30
CA ALA A 90 0.90 5.23 9.45
C ALA A 90 1.32 6.42 8.56
#